data_AF-A0AAD1A6W0-F1
#
_entry.id   AF-A0AAD1A6W0-F1
#
_cell.length_a   1.000
_cell.length_b   1.000
_cell.length_c   1.000
_cell.angle_alpha   90.00
_cell.angle_beta   90.00
_cell.angle_gamma   90.00
#
_symmetry.space_group_name_H-M   'P 1'
#
loop_
_entity.id
_entity.type
_entity.pdbx_description
1 polymer ?
#
loop_
_entity_poly.entity_id
_entity_poly.type
_entity_poly.pdbx_seq_one_letter_code
_entity_poly.pdbx_strand_id
1 'polypeptide(L)'
;MSIAMPGSRLSKSFLALVCAGFAGAAGLSFSADLARAQARLVPAPVPENQGDIGREAKIDAVTVTVDHAKVLRLPERAQTVIVGNPAIADVTVQPNGVMVVTGKSYGVTNLIALDATGALLAESSVRVGAASDSILTVQRGLERESYSCTPDCQPSAQLGDAQRHFNEAGGQAAARNAAAGGGQKR
;
A
#
# COMPACT_ATOMS: atom_id res chain seq x y z
N MET A 1 -5.57 -39.55 8.49
CA MET A 1 -5.58 -40.69 7.55
C MET A 1 -7.04 -40.95 7.20
N SER A 2 -7.37 -40.93 5.90
CA SER A 2 -8.72 -41.08 5.30
C SER A 2 -9.64 -39.84 5.48
N ILE A 3 -10.34 -39.28 4.47
CA ILE A 3 -10.87 -39.78 3.19
C ILE A 3 -10.86 -38.65 2.12
N ALA A 4 -10.64 -39.04 0.87
CA ALA A 4 -10.62 -38.24 -0.36
C ALA A 4 -12.01 -38.01 -0.98
N MET A 5 -12.13 -36.95 -1.80
CA MET A 5 -13.30 -36.58 -2.62
C MET A 5 -13.36 -37.33 -3.96
N PRO A 6 -14.56 -37.53 -4.53
CA PRO A 6 -14.72 -37.73 -5.98
C PRO A 6 -15.80 -36.86 -6.63
N GLY A 7 -15.65 -36.62 -7.94
CA GLY A 7 -16.79 -36.68 -8.87
C GLY A 7 -17.01 -35.48 -9.80
N SER A 8 -16.32 -35.46 -10.94
CA SER A 8 -16.70 -34.68 -12.13
C SER A 8 -17.67 -35.48 -13.01
N ARG A 9 -18.74 -34.84 -13.49
CA ARG A 9 -19.72 -35.43 -14.43
C ARG A 9 -19.54 -34.86 -15.84
N LEU A 10 -19.30 -35.75 -16.81
CA LEU A 10 -19.51 -35.53 -18.24
C LEU A 10 -20.96 -35.87 -18.63
N SER A 11 -21.53 -35.13 -19.58
CA SER A 11 -22.70 -35.55 -20.38
C SER A 11 -22.70 -34.77 -21.71
N LYS A 12 -22.33 -35.42 -22.83
CA LYS A 12 -23.20 -36.03 -23.87
C LYS A 12 -24.01 -35.02 -24.71
N SER A 13 -23.72 -35.02 -26.02
CA SER A 13 -24.49 -34.49 -27.17
C SER A 13 -23.50 -33.75 -28.09
N PHE A 14 -23.28 -34.06 -29.36
CA PHE A 14 -24.14 -34.62 -30.39
C PHE A 14 -23.19 -35.06 -31.54
N LEU A 15 -23.27 -36.32 -31.94
CA LEU A 15 -22.60 -36.85 -33.14
C LEU A 15 -23.67 -37.54 -33.97
N ALA A 16 -23.65 -37.29 -35.28
CA ALA A 16 -24.16 -38.09 -36.41
C ALA A 16 -25.18 -37.37 -37.32
N LEU A 17 -24.74 -37.08 -38.55
CA LEU A 17 -25.58 -37.15 -39.76
C LEU A 17 -24.70 -37.54 -40.97
N VAL A 18 -24.61 -38.84 -41.26
CA VAL A 18 -25.13 -39.57 -42.46
C VAL A 18 -24.18 -39.57 -43.69
N CYS A 19 -23.76 -40.79 -44.05
CA CYS A 19 -23.10 -41.18 -45.30
C CYS A 19 -24.10 -41.36 -46.46
N ALA A 20 -23.72 -40.97 -47.68
CA ALA A 20 -24.08 -41.65 -48.93
C ALA A 20 -23.16 -41.16 -50.07
N GLY A 21 -22.49 -42.07 -50.78
CA GLY A 21 -21.68 -41.76 -51.97
C GLY A 21 -22.43 -41.96 -53.28
N PHE A 22 -21.86 -41.53 -54.40
CA PHE A 22 -21.91 -42.22 -55.70
C PHE A 22 -21.01 -41.54 -56.75
N ALA A 23 -20.27 -42.38 -57.48
CA ALA A 23 -19.79 -42.27 -58.87
C ALA A 23 -18.96 -41.07 -59.35
N GLY A 24 -17.87 -41.38 -60.03
CA GLY A 24 -17.03 -40.40 -60.74
C GLY A 24 -17.55 -40.08 -62.15
N ALA A 25 -17.05 -38.97 -62.71
CA ALA A 25 -16.45 -38.87 -64.04
C ALA A 25 -16.21 -37.40 -64.41
N ALA A 26 -15.05 -37.15 -65.02
CA ALA A 26 -14.77 -36.15 -66.05
C ALA A 26 -15.00 -34.64 -65.78
N GLY A 27 -13.90 -33.88 -65.92
CA GLY A 27 -13.89 -32.79 -66.88
C GLY A 27 -14.05 -31.36 -66.37
N LEU A 28 -12.93 -30.63 -66.46
CA LEU A 28 -12.83 -29.27 -67.00
C LEU A 28 -13.42 -28.09 -66.18
N SER A 29 -12.48 -27.25 -65.74
CA SER A 29 -12.46 -25.80 -65.94
C SER A 29 -13.64 -24.97 -65.44
N PHE A 30 -13.41 -24.03 -64.51
CA PHE A 30 -13.54 -22.58 -64.77
C PHE A 30 -13.25 -21.77 -63.49
N SER A 31 -12.31 -20.84 -63.65
CA SER A 31 -12.18 -19.51 -63.04
C SER A 31 -12.46 -19.32 -61.54
N ALA A 32 -11.39 -19.03 -60.82
CA ALA A 32 -11.41 -18.41 -59.50
C ALA A 32 -11.81 -16.93 -59.61
N ASP A 33 -13.09 -16.62 -59.35
CA ASP A 33 -13.51 -15.26 -59.00
C ASP A 33 -13.47 -15.10 -57.48
N LEU A 34 -12.36 -14.52 -57.01
CA LEU A 34 -12.09 -14.21 -55.62
C LEU A 34 -12.88 -12.93 -55.23
N ALA A 35 -14.19 -13.07 -55.03
CA ALA A 35 -15.01 -12.01 -54.48
C ALA A 35 -14.64 -11.79 -53.00
N ARG A 36 -13.80 -10.77 -52.75
CA ARG A 36 -13.52 -10.23 -51.42
C ARG A 36 -14.80 -9.70 -50.79
N ALA A 37 -15.49 -10.54 -50.02
CA ALA A 37 -16.48 -10.10 -49.04
C ALA A 37 -15.74 -9.35 -47.92
N GLN A 38 -15.74 -8.02 -48.00
CA GLN A 38 -15.18 -7.14 -46.97
C GLN A 38 -16.16 -7.11 -45.80
N ALA A 39 -15.94 -7.97 -44.80
CA ALA A 39 -16.63 -7.88 -43.52
C ALA A 39 -16.22 -6.56 -42.85
N ARG A 40 -17.12 -5.58 -42.88
CA ARG A 40 -17.00 -4.37 -42.05
C ARG A 40 -17.14 -4.80 -40.59
N LEU A 41 -16.02 -4.77 -39.87
CA LEU A 41 -16.01 -4.82 -38.41
C LEU A 41 -16.78 -3.60 -37.90
N VAL A 42 -17.99 -3.81 -37.40
CA VAL A 42 -18.68 -2.84 -36.54
C VAL A 42 -18.02 -2.95 -35.16
N PRO A 43 -17.43 -1.88 -34.61
CA PRO A 43 -16.93 -1.91 -33.23
C PRO A 43 -18.12 -2.08 -32.29
N ALA A 44 -18.03 -3.06 -31.39
CA ALA A 44 -19.00 -3.25 -30.32
C ALA A 44 -19.06 -1.98 -29.43
N PRO A 45 -20.24 -1.59 -28.91
CA PRO A 45 -20.33 -0.53 -27.93
C PRO A 45 -19.50 -0.93 -26.70
N VAL A 46 -18.56 -0.07 -26.32
CA VAL A 46 -17.79 -0.17 -25.07
C VAL A 46 -18.77 -0.07 -23.90
N PRO A 47 -18.75 -0.98 -22.91
CA PRO A 47 -19.53 -0.79 -21.69
C PRO A 47 -19.00 0.47 -20.97
N GLU A 48 -19.81 1.52 -20.98
CA GLU A 48 -19.62 2.71 -20.17
C GLU A 48 -19.77 2.30 -18.71
N ASN A 49 -18.65 2.21 -17.99
CA ASN A 49 -18.64 1.93 -16.55
C ASN A 49 -19.22 3.12 -15.79
N GLN A 50 -20.54 3.21 -15.76
CA GLN A 50 -21.28 3.94 -14.74
C GLN A 50 -21.23 3.14 -13.45
N GLY A 51 -20.44 3.66 -12.51
CA GLY A 51 -20.24 3.10 -11.19
C GLY A 51 -19.71 4.14 -10.21
N ASP A 52 -20.30 5.34 -10.19
CA ASP A 52 -20.28 6.18 -8.99
C ASP A 52 -21.32 5.62 -8.00
N ILE A 53 -20.98 4.48 -7.41
CA ILE A 53 -21.71 3.88 -6.29
C ILE A 53 -20.79 3.94 -5.08
N GLY A 54 -21.01 4.96 -4.25
CA GLY A 54 -20.43 5.08 -2.92
C GLY A 54 -18.91 5.21 -2.94
N ARG A 55 -18.43 6.46 -3.04
CA ARG A 55 -17.15 6.80 -2.42
C ARG A 55 -17.32 6.57 -0.90
N GLU A 56 -17.16 5.32 -0.46
CA GLU A 56 -16.65 5.04 0.88
C GLU A 56 -15.47 5.99 1.02
N ALA A 57 -15.50 6.90 1.99
CA ALA A 57 -14.43 7.85 2.24
C ALA A 57 -13.22 7.04 2.72
N LYS A 58 -12.55 6.36 1.77
CA LYS A 58 -11.34 5.62 2.00
C LYS A 58 -10.33 6.68 2.37
N ILE A 59 -9.95 6.73 3.64
CA ILE A 59 -8.89 7.65 4.03
C ILE A 59 -7.63 7.19 3.34
N ASP A 60 -7.04 8.11 2.59
CA ASP A 60 -5.79 7.91 1.89
C ASP A 60 -4.74 7.44 2.90
N ALA A 61 -3.99 6.39 2.54
CA ALA A 61 -2.97 5.83 3.42
C ALA A 61 -1.99 6.94 3.83
N VAL A 62 -1.88 7.18 5.13
CA VAL A 62 -1.02 8.22 5.68
C VAL A 62 0.40 7.68 5.70
N THR A 63 1.25 8.19 4.81
CA THR A 63 2.68 7.90 4.88
C THR A 63 3.36 8.96 5.75
N VAL A 64 4.09 8.49 6.76
CA VAL A 64 4.89 9.28 7.69
C VAL A 64 6.31 8.71 7.71
N THR A 65 7.28 9.54 7.99
CA THR A 65 8.68 9.14 8.12
C THR A 65 9.02 8.96 9.61
N VAL A 66 9.87 7.99 9.95
CA VAL A 66 10.41 7.86 11.32
C VAL A 66 11.02 9.18 11.77
N ASP A 67 10.77 9.57 13.02
CA ASP A 67 11.21 10.83 13.64
C ASP A 67 10.62 12.11 13.01
N HIS A 68 9.65 11.97 12.10
CA HIS A 68 8.92 13.10 11.54
C HIS A 68 7.45 13.10 11.98
N ALA A 69 6.89 14.31 12.04
CA ALA A 69 5.48 14.53 12.30
C ALA A 69 4.78 15.04 11.04
N LYS A 70 3.57 14.53 10.79
CA LYS A 70 2.68 14.97 9.74
C LYS A 70 1.41 15.53 10.35
N VAL A 71 1.03 16.72 9.90
CA VAL A 71 -0.18 17.40 10.35
C VAL A 71 -1.35 17.03 9.42
N LEU A 72 -2.44 16.56 10.02
CA LEU A 72 -3.67 16.18 9.34
C LEU A 72 -4.85 16.92 9.98
N ARG A 73 -5.90 17.16 9.19
CA ARG A 73 -7.17 17.70 9.73
C ARG A 73 -8.08 16.54 10.10
N LEU A 74 -8.64 16.61 11.29
CA LEU A 74 -9.61 15.64 11.78
C LEU A 74 -11.02 16.00 11.26
N PRO A 75 -11.89 15.01 10.99
CA PRO A 75 -13.28 15.30 10.67
C PRO A 75 -13.97 16.07 11.81
N GLU A 76 -14.87 17.00 11.50
CA GLU A 76 -15.51 17.89 12.48
C GLU A 76 -16.27 17.16 13.60
N ARG A 77 -16.67 15.91 13.37
CA ARG A 77 -17.40 15.09 14.35
C ARG A 77 -16.50 14.17 15.19
N ALA A 78 -15.20 14.11 14.91
CA ALA A 78 -14.29 13.20 15.59
C ALA A 78 -13.93 13.74 16.98
N GLN A 79 -14.20 12.94 18.02
CA GLN A 79 -13.86 13.27 19.41
C GLN A 79 -12.78 12.37 19.97
N THR A 80 -12.75 11.11 19.53
CA THR A 80 -11.78 10.11 20.02
C THR A 80 -10.94 9.62 18.86
N VAL A 81 -9.62 9.60 19.04
CA VAL A 81 -8.68 8.98 18.10
C VAL A 81 -7.99 7.83 18.79
N ILE A 82 -7.99 6.67 18.14
CA ILE A 82 -7.36 5.45 18.61
C ILE A 82 -6.27 5.06 17.62
N VAL A 83 -5.11 4.70 18.15
CA VAL A 83 -3.97 4.19 17.39
C VAL A 83 -3.85 2.71 17.67
N GLY A 84 -3.76 1.88 16.62
CA GLY A 84 -3.60 0.43 16.79
C GLY A 84 -2.31 0.05 17.51
N ASN A 85 -1.18 0.64 17.11
CA ASN A 85 0.11 0.43 17.75
C ASN A 85 0.86 1.75 18.03
N PRO A 86 0.86 2.24 19.28
CA PRO A 86 1.54 3.49 19.66
C PRO A 86 3.07 3.41 19.62
N ALA A 87 3.66 2.22 19.45
CA ALA A 87 5.10 2.06 19.25
C ALA A 87 5.54 2.35 17.80
N ILE A 88 4.62 2.26 16.83
CA ILE A 88 4.89 2.55 15.41
C ILE A 88 4.62 4.03 15.11
N ALA A 89 3.46 4.54 15.51
CA ALA A 89 3.09 5.93 15.33
C ALA A 89 2.34 6.44 16.57
N ASP A 90 2.46 7.72 16.86
CA ASP A 90 1.76 8.38 17.96
C ASP A 90 1.01 9.58 17.44
N VAL A 91 -0.02 9.99 18.17
CA VAL A 91 -0.96 10.99 17.69
C VAL A 91 -1.31 11.95 18.79
N THR A 92 -1.24 13.25 18.50
CA THR A 92 -1.69 14.30 19.40
C THR A 92 -2.77 15.13 18.71
N VAL A 93 -3.93 15.20 19.35
CA VAL A 93 -5.06 16.00 18.86
C VAL A 93 -5.01 17.37 19.52
N GLN A 94 -5.10 18.42 18.71
CA GLN A 94 -5.21 19.80 19.14
C GLN A 94 -6.67 20.25 19.15
N PRO A 95 -7.05 21.19 20.02
CA PRO A 95 -8.44 21.65 20.18
C PRO A 95 -9.02 22.34 18.94
N ASN A 96 -8.18 22.74 17.99
CA ASN A 96 -8.58 23.35 16.71
C ASN A 96 -8.92 22.32 15.61
N GLY A 97 -9.13 21.04 15.94
CA GLY A 97 -9.43 19.98 14.98
C GLY A 97 -8.23 19.55 14.14
N VAL A 98 -7.02 19.90 14.58
CA VAL A 98 -5.77 19.49 13.94
C VAL A 98 -5.18 18.31 14.70
N MET A 99 -4.76 17.29 13.96
CA MET A 99 -4.13 16.10 14.49
C MET A 99 -2.69 16.01 13.98
N VAL A 100 -1.74 15.83 14.90
CA VAL A 100 -0.33 15.64 14.58
C VAL A 100 -0.01 14.16 14.74
N VAL A 101 0.38 13.50 13.65
CA VAL A 101 0.80 12.10 13.62
C VAL A 101 2.32 12.04 13.56
N THR A 102 2.96 11.42 14.53
CA THR A 102 4.41 11.28 14.63
C THR A 102 4.83 9.83 14.40
N GLY A 103 5.72 9.59 13.44
CA GLY A 103 6.31 8.27 13.22
C GLY A 103 7.37 7.96 14.27
N LYS A 104 7.21 6.87 15.03
CA LYS A 104 8.16 6.42 16.06
C LYS A 104 9.02 5.25 15.60
N SER A 105 8.43 4.31 14.86
CA SER A 105 9.14 3.11 14.41
C SER A 105 8.62 2.63 13.06
N TYR A 106 9.45 1.89 12.34
CA TYR A 106 9.09 1.29 11.07
C TYR A 106 7.90 0.34 11.21
N GLY A 107 6.96 0.44 10.28
CA GLY A 107 5.84 -0.49 10.21
C GLY A 107 4.59 0.10 9.60
N VAL A 108 3.51 -0.66 9.72
CA VAL A 108 2.18 -0.23 9.31
C VAL A 108 1.26 -0.39 10.52
N THR A 109 0.51 0.66 10.84
CA THR A 109 -0.53 0.64 11.87
C THR A 109 -1.79 1.30 11.32
N ASN A 110 -2.85 1.38 12.13
CA ASN A 110 -4.11 2.00 11.77
C ASN A 110 -4.46 3.11 12.76
N LEU A 111 -5.20 4.09 12.25
CA LEU A 111 -5.82 5.17 12.99
C LEU A 111 -7.32 5.06 12.83
N ILE A 112 -8.02 5.11 13.96
CA ILE A 112 -9.46 5.00 14.04
C ILE A 112 -9.97 6.28 14.70
N ALA A 113 -10.87 7.00 14.03
CA ALA A 113 -11.53 8.16 14.58
C ALA A 113 -13.01 7.84 14.85
N LEU A 114 -13.45 8.12 16.08
CA LEU A 114 -14.81 7.88 16.56
C LEU A 114 -15.49 9.20 16.91
N ASP A 115 -16.82 9.21 16.80
CA ASP A 115 -17.64 10.32 17.30
C ASP A 115 -17.97 10.20 18.80
N ALA A 116 -18.75 11.14 19.32
CA ALA A 116 -19.19 11.17 20.72
C ALA A 116 -20.04 9.95 21.13
N THR A 117 -20.69 9.31 20.16
CA THR A 117 -21.55 8.14 20.38
C THR A 117 -20.77 6.83 20.26
N GLY A 118 -19.49 6.90 19.90
CA GLY A 118 -18.65 5.74 19.63
C GLY A 118 -18.80 5.17 18.23
N ALA A 119 -19.51 5.85 17.32
CA ALA A 119 -19.63 5.41 15.94
C ALA A 119 -18.33 5.67 15.18
N LEU A 120 -17.95 4.72 14.32
CA LEU A 120 -16.79 4.84 13.45
C LEU A 120 -17.04 5.92 12.40
N LEU A 121 -16.25 6.99 12.46
CA LEU A 121 -16.29 8.04 11.43
C LEU A 121 -15.30 7.75 10.31
N ALA A 122 -14.16 7.19 10.66
CA ALA A 122 -13.01 7.13 9.78
C ALA A 122 -11.99 6.09 10.26
N GLU A 123 -11.46 5.31 9.32
CA GLU A 123 -10.31 4.44 9.53
C GLU A 123 -9.26 4.70 8.44
N SER A 124 -7.99 4.80 8.85
CA SER A 124 -6.86 5.08 7.95
C SER A 124 -5.69 4.17 8.29
N SER A 125 -4.99 3.67 7.27
CA SER A 125 -3.69 3.01 7.51
C SER A 125 -2.59 4.05 7.56
N VAL A 126 -1.69 3.91 8.54
CA VAL A 126 -0.46 4.70 8.68
C VAL A 126 0.71 3.81 8.35
N ARG A 127 1.51 4.21 7.37
CA ARG A 127 2.78 3.56 7.03
C ARG A 127 3.92 4.46 7.47
N VAL A 128 4.80 3.92 8.30
CA VAL A 128 5.99 4.61 8.79
C VAL A 128 7.23 4.05 8.09
N GLY A 129 7.89 4.91 7.30
CA GLY A 129 9.04 4.58 6.46
C GLY A 129 10.31 5.34 6.85
N ALA A 130 11.42 5.02 6.18
CA ALA A 130 12.71 5.66 6.41
C ALA A 130 12.75 7.06 5.82
N ALA A 131 13.50 7.95 6.47
CA ALA A 131 13.83 9.24 5.89
C ALA A 131 14.71 9.00 4.66
N SER A 132 14.20 9.34 3.49
CA SER A 132 14.96 9.29 2.23
C SER A 132 15.91 10.46 2.08
N ASP A 133 15.69 11.53 2.84
CA ASP A 133 16.29 12.82 2.56
C ASP A 133 17.66 12.89 3.23
N SER A 134 18.70 12.95 2.40
CA SER A 134 20.09 13.18 2.82
C SER A 134 20.65 12.17 3.84
N ILE A 135 20.11 10.95 3.90
CA ILE A 135 20.66 9.87 4.72
C ILE A 135 21.61 9.01 3.90
N LEU A 136 22.87 8.91 4.35
CA LEU A 136 23.85 7.95 3.86
C LEU A 136 23.88 6.74 4.80
N THR A 137 23.67 5.55 4.26
CA THR A 137 23.82 4.30 5.01
C THR A 137 25.08 3.58 4.57
N VAL A 138 25.98 3.30 5.53
CA VAL A 138 27.21 2.54 5.33
C VAL A 138 26.99 1.13 5.86
N GLN A 139 27.09 0.13 4.99
CA GLN A 139 26.95 -1.29 5.35
C GLN A 139 28.34 -1.95 5.42
N ARG A 140 28.71 -2.43 6.61
CA ARG A 140 29.97 -3.15 6.90
C ARG A 140 29.64 -4.58 7.33
N GLY A 141 29.40 -5.45 6.35
CA GLY A 141 28.90 -6.80 6.62
C GLY A 141 27.50 -6.75 7.24
N LEU A 142 27.35 -7.23 8.48
CA LEU A 142 26.08 -7.16 9.23
C LEU A 142 25.93 -5.86 10.03
N GLU A 143 26.99 -5.06 10.15
CA GLU A 143 26.93 -3.76 10.85
C GLU A 143 26.43 -2.69 9.87
N ARG A 144 25.35 -2.00 10.24
CA ARG A 144 24.79 -0.86 9.48
C ARG A 144 25.03 0.43 10.25
N GLU A 145 25.51 1.48 9.59
CA GLU A 145 25.70 2.80 10.19
C GLU A 145 24.97 3.84 9.36
N SER A 146 24.20 4.72 10.00
CA SER A 146 23.50 5.81 9.31
C SER A 146 24.14 7.17 9.60
N TYR A 147 24.15 8.02 8.58
CA TYR A 147 24.68 9.38 8.61
C TYR A 147 23.69 10.34 7.95
N SER A 148 23.52 11.55 8.49
CA SER A 148 22.76 12.62 7.85
C SER A 148 23.74 13.63 7.25
N CYS A 149 23.69 13.82 5.93
CA CYS A 149 24.68 14.58 5.17
C CYS A 149 24.05 15.83 4.57
N THR A 150 24.21 16.99 5.24
CA THR A 150 23.76 18.29 4.70
C THR A 150 24.55 19.44 5.34
N PRO A 151 25.62 19.99 4.74
CA PRO A 151 26.45 19.48 3.62
C PRO A 151 27.51 18.45 4.06
N ASP A 152 27.94 18.49 5.33
CA ASP A 152 28.84 17.51 5.94
C ASP A 152 28.03 16.37 6.59
N CYS A 153 28.60 15.17 6.61
CA CYS A 153 27.95 14.00 7.20
C CYS A 153 28.13 13.98 8.72
N GLN A 154 27.01 13.97 9.43
CA GLN A 154 26.97 13.79 10.88
C GLN A 154 26.40 12.41 11.24
N PRO A 155 26.91 11.73 12.28
CA PRO A 155 26.38 10.44 12.70
C PRO A 155 24.92 10.58 13.13
N SER A 156 24.06 9.69 12.64
CA SER A 156 22.65 9.61 13.03
C SER A 156 22.37 8.22 13.61
N ALA A 157 21.69 8.17 14.75
CA ALA A 157 21.23 6.92 15.33
C ALA A 157 19.89 6.53 14.70
N GLN A 158 19.91 5.60 13.75
CA GLN A 158 18.68 5.10 13.11
C GLN A 158 18.31 3.71 13.60
N LEU A 159 17.00 3.42 13.62
CA LEU A 159 16.48 2.09 13.93
C LEU A 159 17.06 1.07 12.95
N GLY A 160 17.73 0.04 13.46
CA GLY A 160 18.38 -1.00 12.67
C GLY A 160 19.87 -0.75 12.38
N ASP A 161 20.47 0.31 12.92
CA ASP A 161 21.92 0.48 12.93
C ASP A 161 22.60 -0.49 13.91
N ALA A 162 23.91 -0.71 13.73
CA ALA A 162 24.72 -1.52 14.61
C ALA A 162 24.64 -1.01 16.05
N GLN A 163 24.50 -1.93 17.01
CA GLN A 163 24.29 -1.60 18.42
C GLN A 163 25.33 -0.61 18.97
N ARG A 164 26.60 -0.76 18.55
CA ARG A 164 27.70 0.14 18.93
C ARG A 164 27.43 1.58 18.48
N HIS A 165 27.18 1.78 17.18
CA HIS A 165 26.90 3.09 16.57
C HIS A 165 25.65 3.73 17.18
N PHE A 166 24.56 2.95 17.31
CA PHE A 166 23.30 3.43 17.89
C PHE A 166 23.48 3.90 19.34
N ASN A 167 24.17 3.13 20.17
CA ASN A 167 24.40 3.47 21.58
C ASN A 167 25.32 4.68 21.74
N GLU A 168 26.37 4.80 20.92
CA GLU A 168 27.31 5.91 20.97
C GLU A 168 26.64 7.22 20.54
N ALA A 169 26.02 7.25 19.35
CA ALA A 169 25.33 8.44 18.86
C ALA A 169 24.12 8.82 19.74
N GLY A 170 23.33 7.84 20.18
CA GLY A 170 22.21 8.05 21.10
C GLY A 170 22.66 8.54 22.48
N GLY A 171 23.76 7.98 23.02
CA GLY A 171 24.34 8.39 24.30
C GLY A 171 24.88 9.82 24.27
N GLN A 172 25.56 10.22 23.19
CA GLN A 172 26.02 11.59 22.99
C GLN A 172 24.84 12.59 22.93
N ALA A 173 23.78 12.25 22.18
CA ALA A 173 22.58 13.06 22.10
C ALA A 173 21.88 13.19 23.47
N ALA A 174 21.74 12.08 24.20
CA ALA A 174 21.14 12.08 25.54
C ALA A 174 21.94 12.93 26.54
N ALA A 175 23.28 12.81 26.54
CA ALA A 175 24.15 13.61 27.39
C ALA A 175 24.03 15.11 27.08
N ARG A 176 23.99 15.49 25.79
CA ARG A 176 23.75 16.88 25.37
C ARG A 176 22.38 17.38 25.83
N ASN A 177 21.33 16.59 25.66
CA ASN A 177 19.98 16.96 26.06
C ASN A 177 19.87 17.12 27.58
N ALA A 178 20.53 16.26 28.37
CA ALA A 178 20.59 16.39 29.82
C ALA A 178 21.32 17.68 30.25
N ALA A 179 22.43 18.02 29.60
CA ALA A 179 23.16 19.27 29.85
C ALA A 179 22.32 20.51 29.46
N ALA A 180 21.54 20.44 28.38
CA ALA A 180 20.64 21.51 27.95
C ALA A 180 19.41 21.66 28.86
N GLY A 181 18.83 20.55 29.32
CA GLY A 181 17.63 20.52 30.18
C GLY A 181 17.87 20.91 31.65
N GLY A 182 19.13 20.92 32.09
CA GLY A 182 19.51 21.32 33.46
C GLY A 182 19.20 22.77 33.84
N GLY A 183 18.84 23.63 32.87
CA GLY A 183 18.44 25.03 33.11
C GLY A 183 16.94 25.25 33.32
N GLN A 184 16.09 24.25 33.07
CA GLN A 184 14.63 24.41 33.04
C GLN A 184 13.94 23.74 34.23
N LYS A 185 14.39 24.10 35.43
CA LYS A 185 13.62 23.95 36.68
C LYS A 185 13.75 25.24 37.49
N ARG A 186 12.89 26.21 37.18
CA ARG A 186 12.49 27.29 38.09
C ARG A 186 10.99 27.47 37.98
#